data_AF-A0A537P4U5-F1
#
_entry.id   AF-A0A537P4U5-F1
#
_cell.length_a   1.000
_cell.length_b   1.000
_cell.length_c   1.000
_cell.angle_alpha   90.00
_cell.angle_beta   90.00
_cell.angle_gamma   90.00
#
_symmetry.space_group_name_H-M   'P 1'
#
loop_
_entity.id
_entity.type
_entity.pdbx_description
1 polymer ?
#
loop_
_entity_poly.entity_id
_entity_poly.type
_entity_poly.pdbx_seq_one_letter_code
_entity_poly.pdbx_strand_id
1 'polypeptide(L)'
;MNFRHGFGSLLRSEDGTVAVIAAIVMTVMIGFAAIAVDVGSVHYDSRRLQGAADLAAIAAASNTSNATQAARSTFTDNGGWTLNSLIVETGNYEPDPAKPLNQRFVVNRTPINAARVQATAQSPIYFAHIFQDEDVDIAATAIATRPAEAAFSIGSRLLSLEGGIINAILTQMLGSSVNLRVMDYRSLADADIDLLKFMDQLAVEADIEAGSYDQVLEADLTAGKILSAMAKTARTDNEIDAANALDDLGRAISSTTPVDLTRLLNIGNAANAEIGTSRQYGLAAAVNGLQMANALALVSNGAHQVDVNLGGTVPGLTNTQLSLLIGESPQ
;
A
#
# COMPACT_ATOMS: atom_id res chain seq x y z
N MET A 1 -69.72 15.34 -54.04
CA MET A 1 -68.95 14.37 -53.24
C MET A 1 -68.92 14.91 -51.82
N ASN A 2 -69.73 14.34 -50.92
CA ASN A 2 -70.12 14.95 -49.64
C ASN A 2 -69.44 14.24 -48.46
N PHE A 3 -68.41 14.86 -47.88
CA PHE A 3 -67.74 14.44 -46.63
C PHE A 3 -68.47 15.01 -45.40
N ARG A 4 -69.71 14.57 -45.12
CA ARG A 4 -70.47 15.07 -43.96
C ARG A 4 -71.25 13.99 -43.21
N HIS A 5 -70.68 12.81 -42.96
CA HIS A 5 -71.33 11.80 -42.09
C HIS A 5 -70.33 10.90 -41.33
N GLY A 6 -69.40 11.49 -40.57
CA GLY A 6 -68.44 10.72 -39.74
C GLY A 6 -68.44 11.03 -38.24
N PHE A 7 -68.87 12.24 -37.83
CA PHE A 7 -68.76 12.66 -36.42
C PHE A 7 -69.99 12.32 -35.55
N GLY A 8 -71.10 11.91 -36.15
CA GLY A 8 -72.34 11.63 -35.42
C GLY A 8 -72.33 10.31 -34.64
N SER A 9 -71.52 9.31 -35.06
CA SER A 9 -71.41 8.02 -34.35
C SER A 9 -70.46 8.10 -33.15
N LEU A 10 -69.47 9.00 -33.17
CA LEU A 10 -68.56 9.22 -32.04
C LEU A 10 -69.27 9.88 -30.84
N LEU A 11 -70.29 10.72 -31.10
CA LEU A 11 -71.07 11.41 -30.06
C LEU A 11 -72.16 10.54 -29.43
N ARG A 12 -72.36 9.31 -29.92
CA ARG A 12 -73.38 8.36 -29.47
C ARG A 12 -72.82 7.11 -28.79
N SER A 13 -71.49 6.97 -28.71
CA SER A 13 -70.83 5.86 -28.02
C SER A 13 -70.67 6.16 -26.54
N GLU A 14 -71.23 5.34 -25.67
CA GLU A 14 -70.99 5.39 -24.21
C GLU A 14 -69.53 5.01 -23.85
N ASP A 15 -68.75 4.51 -24.82
CA ASP A 15 -67.30 4.27 -24.74
C ASP A 15 -66.47 5.56 -24.55
N GLY A 16 -67.05 6.74 -24.78
CA GLY A 16 -66.38 8.03 -24.57
C GLY A 16 -65.98 8.28 -23.11
N THR A 17 -66.74 7.75 -22.15
CA THR A 17 -66.41 7.85 -20.73
C THR A 17 -65.13 7.09 -20.39
N VAL A 18 -64.92 5.92 -21.02
CA VAL A 18 -63.69 5.13 -20.86
C VAL A 18 -62.49 5.87 -21.43
N ALA A 19 -62.64 6.56 -22.57
CA ALA A 19 -61.57 7.37 -23.15
C ALA A 19 -61.18 8.56 -22.25
N VAL A 20 -62.15 9.23 -21.61
CA VAL A 20 -61.88 10.34 -20.67
C VAL A 20 -61.17 9.83 -19.41
N ILE A 21 -61.65 8.73 -18.81
CA ILE A 21 -61.01 8.12 -17.64
C ILE A 21 -59.60 7.65 -18.00
N ALA A 22 -59.42 6.98 -19.14
CA ALA A 22 -58.11 6.52 -19.60
C ALA A 22 -57.13 7.67 -19.84
N ALA A 23 -57.60 8.79 -20.42
CA ALA A 23 -56.77 9.99 -20.61
C ALA A 23 -56.30 10.57 -19.27
N ILE A 24 -57.20 10.71 -18.29
CA ILE A 24 -56.85 11.21 -16.95
C ILE A 24 -55.84 10.28 -16.26
N VAL A 25 -56.08 8.97 -16.31
CA VAL A 25 -55.17 7.96 -15.73
C VAL A 25 -53.81 7.99 -16.42
N MET A 26 -53.77 8.10 -17.74
CA MET A 26 -52.51 8.20 -18.49
C MET A 26 -51.72 9.45 -18.11
N THR A 27 -52.38 10.60 -17.96
CA THR A 27 -51.73 11.82 -17.47
C THR A 27 -51.12 11.63 -16.08
N VAL A 28 -51.84 11.00 -15.16
CA VAL A 28 -51.33 10.68 -13.82
C VAL A 28 -50.14 9.71 -13.88
N MET A 29 -50.21 8.68 -14.72
CA MET A 29 -49.12 7.72 -14.91
C MET A 29 -47.86 8.37 -15.49
N ILE A 30 -48.00 9.30 -16.43
CA ILE A 30 -46.88 10.10 -16.96
C ILE A 30 -46.26 10.94 -15.84
N GLY A 31 -47.07 11.56 -14.97
CA GLY A 31 -46.59 12.28 -13.79
C GLY A 31 -45.76 11.41 -12.84
N PHE A 32 -46.22 10.18 -12.56
CA PHE A 32 -45.44 9.24 -11.74
C PHE A 32 -44.16 8.76 -12.43
N ALA A 33 -44.20 8.50 -13.73
CA ALA A 33 -43.02 8.11 -14.49
C ALA A 33 -41.96 9.22 -14.51
N ALA A 34 -42.39 10.48 -14.65
CA ALA A 34 -41.53 11.64 -14.56
C ALA A 34 -40.79 11.73 -13.21
N ILE A 35 -41.53 11.61 -12.10
CA ILE A 35 -40.94 11.57 -10.75
C ILE A 35 -39.99 10.38 -10.60
N ALA A 36 -40.36 9.20 -11.13
CA ALA A 36 -39.51 8.02 -11.07
C ALA A 36 -38.18 8.20 -11.80
N VAL A 37 -38.17 8.93 -12.92
CA VAL A 37 -36.94 9.25 -13.66
C VAL A 37 -36.03 10.17 -12.84
N ASP A 38 -36.58 11.22 -12.22
CA ASP A 38 -35.78 12.16 -11.42
C ASP A 38 -35.22 11.50 -10.15
N VAL A 39 -36.02 10.71 -9.44
CA VAL A 39 -35.53 9.95 -8.28
C VAL A 39 -34.46 8.95 -8.74
N GLY A 40 -34.65 8.35 -9.92
CA GLY A 40 -33.67 7.46 -10.55
C GLY A 40 -32.35 8.14 -10.86
N SER A 41 -32.37 9.35 -11.45
CA SER A 41 -31.16 10.12 -11.79
C SER A 41 -30.41 10.54 -10.52
N VAL A 42 -31.11 11.07 -9.53
CA VAL A 42 -30.51 11.48 -8.25
C VAL A 42 -29.87 10.29 -7.54
N HIS A 43 -30.52 9.12 -7.52
CA HIS A 43 -29.95 7.93 -6.90
C HIS A 43 -28.74 7.38 -7.68
N TYR A 44 -28.78 7.45 -9.01
CA TYR A 44 -27.66 7.07 -9.86
C TYR A 44 -26.44 7.97 -9.62
N ASP A 45 -26.64 9.29 -9.61
CA ASP A 45 -25.58 10.27 -9.37
C ASP A 45 -25.03 10.16 -7.94
N SER A 46 -25.88 9.92 -6.94
CA SER A 46 -25.45 9.68 -5.55
C SER A 46 -24.50 8.48 -5.46
N ARG A 47 -24.82 7.38 -6.17
CA ARG A 47 -23.94 6.18 -6.22
C ARG A 47 -22.64 6.46 -6.97
N ARG A 48 -22.70 7.22 -8.06
CA ARG A 48 -21.52 7.60 -8.84
C ARG A 48 -20.60 8.53 -8.04
N LEU A 49 -21.17 9.47 -7.29
CA LEU A 49 -20.45 10.36 -6.37
C LEU A 49 -19.82 9.56 -5.22
N GLN A 50 -20.54 8.58 -4.66
CA GLN A 50 -19.99 7.70 -3.63
C GLN A 50 -18.78 6.92 -4.16
N GLY A 51 -18.86 6.34 -5.36
CA GLY A 51 -17.71 5.66 -5.96
C GLY A 51 -16.50 6.58 -6.18
N ALA A 52 -16.74 7.83 -6.60
CA ALA A 52 -15.67 8.83 -6.71
C ALA A 52 -15.09 9.22 -5.33
N ALA A 53 -15.94 9.34 -4.30
CA ALA A 53 -15.51 9.60 -2.93
C ALA A 53 -14.68 8.45 -2.34
N ASP A 54 -15.05 7.19 -2.62
CA ASP A 54 -14.30 6.01 -2.18
C ASP A 54 -12.90 5.99 -2.80
N LEU A 55 -12.79 6.25 -4.10
CA LEU A 55 -11.49 6.38 -4.78
C LEU A 55 -10.68 7.57 -4.24
N ALA A 56 -11.33 8.71 -4.01
CA ALA A 56 -10.67 9.91 -3.48
C ALA A 56 -10.17 9.69 -2.05
N ALA A 57 -10.91 8.93 -1.23
CA ALA A 57 -10.48 8.55 0.10
C ALA A 57 -9.26 7.61 0.06
N ILE A 58 -9.25 6.62 -0.84
CA ILE A 58 -8.08 5.74 -1.05
C ILE A 58 -6.86 6.56 -1.46
N ALA A 59 -7.01 7.47 -2.43
CA ALA A 59 -5.94 8.35 -2.89
C ALA A 59 -5.43 9.24 -1.73
N ALA A 60 -6.33 9.86 -0.97
CA ALA A 60 -6.01 10.67 0.20
C ALA A 60 -5.31 9.89 1.32
N ALA A 61 -5.72 8.65 1.57
CA ALA A 61 -5.10 7.77 2.58
C ALA A 61 -3.72 7.26 2.13
N SER A 62 -3.49 7.13 0.81
CA SER A 62 -2.20 6.73 0.26
C SER A 62 -1.15 7.85 0.31
N ASN A 63 -1.59 9.11 0.23
CA ASN A 63 -0.73 10.31 0.27
C ASN A 63 -1.20 11.28 1.35
N THR A 64 -0.95 10.94 2.62
CA THR A 64 -1.46 11.70 3.78
C THR A 64 -0.86 13.10 3.91
N SER A 65 0.33 13.37 3.35
CA SER A 65 0.95 14.69 3.33
C SER A 65 0.28 15.67 2.36
N ASN A 66 -0.26 15.16 1.25
CA ASN A 66 -0.98 15.94 0.24
C ASN A 66 -2.43 15.46 0.03
N ALA A 67 -3.06 14.95 1.09
CA ALA A 67 -4.34 14.24 1.04
C ALA A 67 -5.44 15.03 0.30
N THR A 68 -5.55 16.33 0.56
CA THR A 68 -6.55 17.20 -0.06
C THR A 68 -6.35 17.33 -1.57
N GLN A 69 -5.09 17.43 -2.03
CA GLN A 69 -4.78 17.54 -3.44
C GLN A 69 -5.04 16.21 -4.16
N ALA A 70 -4.63 15.09 -3.55
CA ALA A 70 -4.88 13.75 -4.08
C ALA A 70 -6.39 13.46 -4.22
N ALA A 71 -7.20 13.78 -3.21
CA ALA A 71 -8.65 13.64 -3.29
C ALA A 71 -9.25 14.51 -4.42
N ARG A 72 -8.80 15.76 -4.52
CA ARG A 72 -9.31 16.70 -5.54
C ARG A 72 -8.99 16.23 -6.96
N SER A 73 -7.76 15.76 -7.22
CA SER A 73 -7.42 15.20 -8.55
C SER A 73 -8.24 13.96 -8.85
N THR A 74 -8.52 13.10 -7.87
CA THR A 74 -9.38 11.94 -8.09
C THR A 74 -10.79 12.33 -8.54
N PHE A 75 -11.39 13.38 -7.98
CA PHE A 75 -12.72 13.86 -8.42
C PHE A 75 -12.71 14.48 -9.82
N THR A 76 -11.63 15.18 -10.20
CA THR A 76 -11.50 15.72 -11.57
C THR A 76 -11.31 14.60 -12.59
N ASP A 77 -10.49 13.61 -12.25
CA ASP A 77 -10.12 12.52 -13.16
C ASP A 77 -11.23 11.46 -13.28
N ASN A 78 -11.98 11.22 -12.19
CA ASN A 78 -13.05 10.23 -12.13
C ASN A 78 -14.43 10.86 -12.31
N GLY A 79 -14.68 11.34 -13.53
CA GLY A 79 -16.01 11.76 -13.97
C GLY A 79 -16.24 13.27 -14.00
N GLY A 80 -15.20 14.08 -13.83
CA GLY A 80 -15.25 15.54 -14.02
C GLY A 80 -16.19 16.24 -13.05
N TRP A 81 -16.23 15.77 -11.79
CA TRP A 81 -17.17 16.30 -10.80
C TRP A 81 -16.88 17.77 -10.49
N THR A 82 -17.93 18.59 -10.55
CA THR A 82 -17.91 19.94 -9.99
C THR A 82 -18.49 19.87 -8.60
N LEU A 83 -17.64 20.02 -7.59
CA LEU A 83 -18.03 19.90 -6.19
C LEU A 83 -18.41 21.27 -5.60
N ASN A 84 -19.53 21.31 -4.90
CA ASN A 84 -19.94 22.44 -4.06
C ASN A 84 -19.07 22.52 -2.80
N SER A 85 -18.69 21.36 -2.26
CA SER A 85 -17.85 21.24 -1.07
C SER A 85 -16.99 19.99 -1.13
N LEU A 86 -15.75 20.11 -0.64
CA LEU A 86 -14.82 19.01 -0.45
C LEU A 86 -14.07 19.21 0.87
N ILE A 87 -14.31 18.31 1.82
CA ILE A 87 -13.63 18.27 3.12
C ILE A 87 -12.79 16.99 3.17
N VAL A 88 -11.50 17.15 3.42
CA VAL A 88 -10.55 16.04 3.53
C VAL A 88 -9.85 16.13 4.88
N GLU A 89 -9.94 15.05 5.65
CA GLU A 89 -9.38 14.96 6.99
C GLU A 89 -8.52 13.71 7.09
N THR A 90 -7.28 13.85 7.55
CA THR A 90 -6.41 12.71 7.85
C THR A 90 -6.46 12.38 9.33
N GLY A 91 -6.20 11.12 9.69
CA GLY A 91 -6.24 10.70 11.09
C GLY A 91 -5.96 9.22 11.26
N ASN A 92 -6.40 8.70 12.41
CA ASN A 92 -6.27 7.29 12.74
C ASN A 92 -7.65 6.61 12.71
N TYR A 93 -7.76 5.51 11.96
CA TYR A 93 -8.89 4.60 11.95
C TYR A 93 -8.55 3.32 12.73
N GLU A 94 -9.40 2.97 13.69
CA GLU A 94 -9.26 1.79 14.54
C GLU A 94 -10.45 0.84 14.31
N PRO A 95 -10.24 -0.33 13.69
CA PRO A 95 -11.32 -1.26 13.32
C PRO A 95 -11.82 -2.09 14.52
N ASP A 96 -12.05 -1.45 15.66
CA ASP A 96 -12.57 -2.10 16.86
C ASP A 96 -14.10 -2.28 16.77
N PRO A 97 -14.62 -3.52 16.69
CA PRO A 97 -16.04 -3.78 16.61
C PRO A 97 -16.81 -3.31 17.87
N ALA A 98 -16.13 -3.16 19.02
CA ALA A 98 -16.73 -2.66 20.25
C ALA A 98 -16.95 -1.14 20.24
N LYS A 99 -16.29 -0.38 19.34
CA LYS A 99 -16.49 1.06 19.19
C LYS A 99 -17.62 1.38 18.21
N PRO A 100 -18.47 2.38 18.48
CA PRO A 100 -19.41 2.93 17.50
C PRO A 100 -18.69 3.42 16.23
N LEU A 101 -19.32 3.28 15.05
CA LEU A 101 -18.72 3.63 13.75
C LEU A 101 -18.13 5.06 13.71
N ASN A 102 -18.84 6.02 14.30
CA ASN A 102 -18.41 7.43 14.36
C ASN A 102 -17.21 7.70 15.28
N GLN A 103 -16.85 6.75 16.15
CA GLN A 103 -15.70 6.83 17.05
C GLN A 103 -14.49 6.05 16.54
N ARG A 104 -14.63 5.29 15.44
CA ARG A 104 -13.55 4.51 14.86
C ARG A 104 -12.53 5.35 14.12
N PHE A 105 -12.92 6.52 13.61
CA PHE A 105 -12.03 7.48 12.96
C PHE A 105 -11.81 8.70 13.86
N VAL A 106 -10.56 9.01 14.17
CA VAL A 106 -10.18 10.20 14.95
C VAL A 106 -9.27 11.08 14.11
N VAL A 107 -9.74 12.29 13.81
CA VAL A 107 -9.03 13.30 13.02
C VAL A 107 -7.73 13.71 13.71
N ASN A 108 -6.65 13.87 12.95
CA ASN A 108 -5.32 14.28 13.41
C ASN A 108 -4.68 13.38 14.48
N ARG A 109 -5.23 12.18 14.75
CA ARG A 109 -4.63 11.22 15.67
C ARG A 109 -3.46 10.51 14.99
N THR A 110 -2.32 10.44 15.68
CA THR A 110 -1.13 9.70 15.24
C THR A 110 -1.12 8.26 15.80
N PRO A 111 -0.51 7.29 15.10
CA PRO A 111 -0.02 7.39 13.73
C PRO A 111 -1.18 7.58 12.73
N ILE A 112 -0.98 8.45 11.74
CA ILE A 112 -1.98 8.66 10.68
C ILE A 112 -1.98 7.42 9.79
N ASN A 113 -3.12 6.74 9.71
CA ASN A 113 -3.31 5.55 8.88
C ASN A 113 -4.56 5.65 7.99
N ALA A 114 -5.30 6.75 8.04
CA ALA A 114 -6.56 6.87 7.32
C ALA A 114 -6.85 8.29 6.87
N ALA A 115 -7.70 8.41 5.85
CA ALA A 115 -8.27 9.66 5.39
C ALA A 115 -9.78 9.55 5.23
N ARG A 116 -10.50 10.58 5.67
CA ARG A 116 -11.94 10.77 5.47
C ARG A 116 -12.15 11.86 4.42
N VAL A 117 -12.95 11.55 3.42
CA VAL A 117 -13.36 12.48 2.36
C VAL A 117 -14.87 12.66 2.43
N GLN A 118 -15.30 13.92 2.47
CA GLN A 118 -16.71 14.30 2.39
C GLN A 118 -16.86 15.25 1.22
N ALA A 119 -17.74 14.91 0.28
CA ALA A 119 -17.95 15.67 -0.93
C ALA A 119 -19.45 15.94 -1.14
N THR A 120 -19.75 17.12 -1.67
CA THR A 120 -21.11 17.54 -2.05
C THR A 120 -21.09 18.03 -3.49
N ALA A 121 -22.07 17.59 -4.28
CA ALA A 121 -22.26 17.98 -5.67
C ALA A 121 -23.76 18.14 -5.96
N GLN A 122 -24.09 18.70 -7.13
CA GLN A 122 -25.47 18.84 -7.60
C GLN A 122 -25.82 17.71 -8.56
N SER A 123 -27.03 17.17 -8.42
CA SER A 123 -27.61 16.22 -9.36
C SER A 123 -28.84 16.85 -10.03
N PRO A 124 -28.90 16.82 -11.38
CA PRO A 124 -29.98 17.43 -12.10
C PRO A 124 -31.30 16.68 -11.90
N ILE A 125 -32.37 17.45 -11.72
CA ILE A 125 -33.74 16.96 -11.85
C ILE A 125 -34.30 17.42 -13.20
N TYR A 126 -35.09 16.59 -13.88
CA TYR A 126 -35.56 16.89 -15.23
C TYR A 126 -37.02 17.31 -15.25
N PHE A 127 -37.88 16.60 -14.52
CA PHE A 127 -39.34 16.82 -14.58
C PHE A 127 -39.93 17.42 -13.30
N ALA A 128 -39.26 17.25 -12.16
CA ALA A 128 -39.62 17.80 -10.86
C ALA A 128 -39.42 19.32 -10.78
N HIS A 129 -38.92 19.95 -11.85
CA HIS A 129 -38.84 21.40 -11.98
C HIS A 129 -40.20 22.11 -11.88
N ILE A 130 -41.31 21.38 -12.02
CA ILE A 130 -42.66 21.90 -11.76
C ILE A 130 -42.93 22.15 -10.26
N PHE A 131 -42.12 21.57 -9.36
CA PHE A 131 -42.28 21.67 -7.91
C PHE A 131 -41.12 22.42 -7.22
N GLN A 132 -39.92 22.45 -7.80
CA GLN A 132 -38.76 23.19 -7.31
C GLN A 132 -37.91 23.71 -8.47
N ASP A 133 -37.30 24.88 -8.35
CA ASP A 133 -36.54 25.51 -9.44
C ASP A 133 -35.04 25.14 -9.44
N GLU A 134 -34.56 24.39 -8.45
CA GLU A 134 -33.15 24.07 -8.26
C GLU A 134 -32.87 22.56 -8.36
N ASP A 135 -31.65 22.22 -8.78
CA ASP A 135 -31.12 20.86 -8.73
C ASP A 135 -30.97 20.38 -7.27
N VAL A 136 -30.75 19.07 -7.09
CA VAL A 136 -30.69 18.45 -5.75
C VAL A 136 -29.23 18.28 -5.33
N ASP A 137 -28.90 18.80 -4.14
CA ASP A 137 -27.61 18.50 -3.49
C ASP A 137 -27.53 17.02 -3.11
N ILE A 138 -26.47 16.37 -3.59
CA ILE A 138 -26.09 15.01 -3.22
C ILE A 138 -24.77 15.06 -2.46
N ALA A 139 -24.62 14.17 -1.46
CA ALA A 139 -23.44 14.10 -0.63
C ALA A 139 -22.92 12.67 -0.52
N ALA A 140 -21.60 12.53 -0.48
CA ALA A 140 -20.91 11.27 -0.28
C ALA A 140 -19.87 11.42 0.83
N THR A 141 -19.69 10.35 1.61
CA THR A 141 -18.66 10.27 2.64
C THR A 141 -17.96 8.93 2.52
N ALA A 142 -16.63 8.96 2.52
CA ALA A 142 -15.80 7.78 2.46
C ALA A 142 -14.64 7.88 3.44
N ILE A 143 -14.27 6.75 4.03
CA ILE A 143 -13.08 6.61 4.87
C ILE A 143 -12.27 5.47 4.30
N ALA A 144 -11.02 5.74 3.95
CA ALA A 144 -10.07 4.71 3.57
C ALA A 144 -8.97 4.63 4.62
N THR A 145 -8.55 3.41 4.90
CA THR A 145 -7.44 3.10 5.80
C THR A 145 -6.33 2.46 4.99
N ARG A 146 -5.10 2.88 5.25
CA ARG A 146 -3.88 2.19 4.85
C ARG A 146 -3.35 1.50 6.10
N PRO A 147 -3.60 0.20 6.29
CA PRO A 147 -2.98 -0.51 7.39
C PRO A 147 -1.47 -0.35 7.29
N ALA A 148 -0.83 0.01 8.39
CA ALA A 148 0.61 -0.16 8.50
C ALA A 148 0.83 -1.67 8.56
N GLU A 149 1.03 -2.29 7.40
CA GLU A 149 1.50 -3.66 7.31
C GLU A 149 2.93 -3.66 7.83
N ALA A 150 3.07 -3.88 9.14
CA ALA A 150 4.35 -4.18 9.73
C ALA A 150 4.85 -5.47 9.06
N ALA A 151 6.00 -5.38 8.38
CA ALA A 151 6.79 -6.57 8.11
C ALA A 151 7.05 -7.23 9.47
N PHE A 152 6.53 -8.43 9.68
CA PHE A 152 6.82 -9.21 10.88
C PHE A 152 8.28 -9.62 10.81
N SER A 153 9.14 -8.87 11.47
CA SER A 153 10.46 -9.32 11.86
C SER A 153 10.28 -10.34 12.99
N ILE A 154 10.48 -11.62 12.68
CA ILE A 154 10.75 -12.63 13.71
C ILE A 154 12.18 -12.35 14.20
N GLY A 155 12.31 -11.38 15.11
CA GLY A 155 13.54 -11.15 15.85
C GLY A 155 13.72 -12.27 16.87
N SER A 156 14.80 -13.04 16.75
CA SER A 156 15.30 -13.91 17.82
C SER A 156 15.91 -13.04 18.92
N ARG A 157 15.05 -12.40 19.73
CA ARG A 157 15.51 -11.80 20.99
C ARG A 157 15.86 -12.91 21.97
N LEU A 158 17.07 -12.80 22.52
CA LEU A 158 17.75 -13.64 23.53
C LEU A 158 18.57 -14.83 23.00
N LEU A 159 19.81 -14.51 22.62
CA LEU A 159 20.94 -15.03 23.40
C LEU A 159 22.01 -13.93 23.47
N SER A 160 22.19 -13.34 24.65
CA SER A 160 23.38 -12.54 24.96
C SER A 160 24.58 -13.49 24.97
N LEU A 161 25.14 -13.77 23.80
CA LEU A 161 26.35 -14.57 23.66
C LEU A 161 27.53 -13.63 23.52
N GLU A 162 28.46 -13.72 24.46
CA GLU A 162 29.73 -13.02 24.42
C GLU A 162 30.43 -13.25 23.07
N GLY A 163 30.95 -12.15 22.50
CA GLY A 163 31.27 -11.92 21.08
C GLY A 163 32.35 -12.78 20.40
N GLY A 164 32.59 -14.01 20.87
CA GLY A 164 33.41 -14.99 20.16
C GLY A 164 32.59 -15.98 19.33
N ILE A 165 31.44 -16.43 19.83
CA ILE A 165 30.69 -17.56 19.23
C ILE A 165 30.05 -17.16 17.90
N ILE A 166 29.43 -15.98 17.84
CA ILE A 166 28.70 -15.52 16.65
C ILE A 166 29.70 -15.24 15.51
N ASN A 167 30.83 -14.61 15.83
CA ASN A 167 31.91 -14.40 14.88
C ASN A 167 32.48 -15.73 14.36
N ALA A 168 32.58 -16.76 15.21
CA ALA A 168 33.01 -18.10 14.79
C ALA A 168 32.01 -18.75 13.82
N ILE A 169 30.70 -18.66 14.11
CA ILE A 169 29.63 -19.18 13.25
C ILE A 169 29.61 -18.43 11.92
N LEU A 170 29.61 -17.10 11.93
CA LEU A 170 29.62 -16.29 10.72
C LEU A 170 30.89 -16.50 9.90
N THR A 171 32.04 -16.62 10.55
CA THR A 171 33.30 -16.93 9.85
C THR A 171 33.21 -18.29 9.14
N GLN A 172 32.63 -19.30 9.80
CA GLN A 172 32.44 -20.62 9.20
C GLN A 172 31.41 -20.62 8.07
N MET A 173 30.33 -19.84 8.21
CA MET A 173 29.27 -19.71 7.19
C MET A 173 29.71 -18.91 5.97
N LEU A 174 30.51 -17.86 6.18
CA LEU A 174 30.94 -16.96 5.10
C LEU A 174 32.28 -17.37 4.48
N GLY A 175 33.00 -18.30 5.11
CA GLY A 175 34.32 -18.75 4.67
C GLY A 175 35.43 -17.71 4.85
N SER A 176 35.17 -16.61 5.57
CA SER A 176 36.10 -15.50 5.79
C SER A 176 35.96 -14.93 7.19
N SER A 177 37.04 -14.36 7.74
CA SER A 177 37.06 -13.85 9.11
C SER A 177 36.09 -12.68 9.31
N VAL A 178 35.12 -12.86 10.20
CA VAL A 178 34.20 -11.81 10.66
C VAL A 178 34.57 -11.41 12.08
N ASN A 179 34.73 -10.11 12.33
CA ASN A 179 35.08 -9.58 13.65
C ASN A 179 34.14 -8.45 14.07
N LEU A 180 32.87 -8.80 14.31
CA LEU A 180 31.87 -7.85 14.80
C LEU A 180 31.92 -7.76 16.32
N ARG A 181 31.82 -6.53 16.84
CA ARG A 181 31.69 -6.26 18.27
C ARG A 181 30.23 -6.36 18.68
N VAL A 182 29.97 -6.48 19.99
CA VAL A 182 28.62 -6.50 20.54
C VAL A 182 27.79 -5.27 20.13
N MET A 183 28.42 -4.11 20.01
CA MET A 183 27.73 -2.90 19.53
C MET A 183 27.34 -3.00 18.06
N ASP A 184 28.21 -3.56 17.21
CA ASP A 184 27.94 -3.73 15.78
C ASP A 184 26.72 -4.64 15.56
N TYR A 185 26.59 -5.72 16.35
CA TYR A 185 25.39 -6.58 16.33
C TYR A 185 24.11 -5.86 16.77
N ARG A 186 24.18 -5.00 17.81
CA ARG A 186 23.01 -4.22 18.24
C ARG A 186 22.60 -3.23 17.17
N SER A 187 23.58 -2.52 16.60
CA SER A 187 23.34 -1.58 15.50
C SER A 187 22.72 -2.28 14.29
N LEU A 188 23.19 -3.47 13.91
CA LEU A 188 22.57 -4.27 12.84
C LEU A 188 21.15 -4.74 13.18
N ALA A 189 20.92 -5.14 14.44
CA ALA A 189 19.61 -5.61 14.89
C ALA A 189 18.57 -4.49 14.98
N ASP A 190 19.01 -3.28 15.31
CA ASP A 190 18.16 -2.09 15.44
C ASP A 190 18.06 -1.28 14.13
N ALA A 191 18.85 -1.61 13.10
CA ALA A 191 18.87 -0.91 11.82
C ALA A 191 17.68 -1.31 10.93
N ASP A 192 16.79 -0.36 10.70
CA ASP A 192 15.65 -0.46 9.79
C ASP A 192 15.96 0.32 8.51
N ILE A 193 16.46 -0.40 7.49
CA ILE A 193 16.91 0.20 6.23
C ILE A 193 15.69 0.49 5.34
N ASP A 194 15.47 1.77 5.01
CA ASP A 194 14.39 2.19 4.10
C ASP A 194 14.45 1.43 2.78
N LEU A 195 13.38 0.70 2.47
CA LEU A 195 13.33 -0.23 1.36
C LEU A 195 13.52 0.47 0.01
N LEU A 196 12.88 1.62 -0.23
CA LEU A 196 12.96 2.28 -1.54
C LEU A 196 14.30 2.98 -1.73
N LYS A 197 14.86 3.59 -0.68
CA LYS A 197 16.23 4.13 -0.75
C LYS A 197 17.25 3.02 -0.96
N PHE A 198 17.03 1.86 -0.34
CA PHE A 198 17.84 0.67 -0.58
C PHE A 198 17.74 0.20 -2.03
N MET A 199 16.54 0.14 -2.61
CA MET A 199 16.37 -0.20 -4.03
C MET A 199 17.09 0.79 -4.96
N ASP A 200 17.07 2.09 -4.64
CA ASP A 200 17.85 3.09 -5.39
C ASP A 200 19.36 2.81 -5.31
N GLN A 201 19.89 2.50 -4.12
CA GLN A 201 21.31 2.12 -3.99
C GLN A 201 21.64 0.81 -4.70
N LEU A 202 20.69 -0.13 -4.72
CA LEU A 202 20.84 -1.41 -5.37
C LEU A 202 20.87 -1.27 -6.90
N ALA A 203 20.05 -0.38 -7.46
CA ALA A 203 20.09 -0.03 -8.89
C ALA A 203 21.47 0.50 -9.30
N VAL A 204 22.10 1.32 -8.45
CA VAL A 204 23.47 1.82 -8.65
C VAL A 204 24.50 0.68 -8.64
N GLU A 205 24.39 -0.28 -7.71
CA GLU A 205 25.28 -1.45 -7.67
C GLU A 205 25.09 -2.42 -8.86
N ALA A 206 23.89 -2.39 -9.46
CA ALA A 206 23.50 -3.16 -10.63
C ALA A 206 23.79 -2.47 -11.97
N ASP A 207 24.26 -1.21 -11.96
CA ASP A 207 24.47 -0.40 -13.16
C ASP A 207 23.17 -0.17 -13.98
N ILE A 208 22.04 -0.02 -13.28
CA ILE A 208 20.71 0.23 -13.87
C ILE A 208 20.34 1.71 -13.64
N GLU A 209 20.47 2.52 -14.69
CA GLU A 209 20.19 3.97 -14.61
C GLU A 209 18.72 4.34 -14.85
N ALA A 210 17.99 3.51 -15.60
CA ALA A 210 16.59 3.75 -15.95
C ALA A 210 15.82 2.42 -16.00
N GLY A 211 14.63 2.40 -15.39
CA GLY A 211 13.86 1.17 -15.22
C GLY A 211 12.90 1.20 -14.04
N SER A 212 12.28 0.06 -13.77
CA SER A 212 11.46 -0.17 -12.58
C SER A 212 12.24 -0.92 -11.49
N TYR A 213 11.77 -0.88 -10.24
CA TYR A 213 12.38 -1.67 -9.16
C TYR A 213 12.30 -3.18 -9.37
N ASP A 214 11.33 -3.67 -10.15
CA ASP A 214 11.23 -5.07 -10.55
C ASP A 214 12.49 -5.52 -11.32
N GLN A 215 12.96 -4.69 -12.25
CA GLN A 215 14.20 -4.96 -13.00
C GLN A 215 15.43 -4.97 -12.10
N VAL A 216 15.41 -4.20 -11.01
CA VAL A 216 16.50 -4.19 -10.02
C VAL A 216 16.46 -5.47 -9.16
N LEU A 217 15.29 -6.00 -8.84
CA LEU A 217 15.15 -7.27 -8.11
C LEU A 217 15.57 -8.48 -8.94
N GLU A 218 15.40 -8.43 -10.26
CA GLU A 218 15.84 -9.46 -11.21
C GLU A 218 17.34 -9.39 -11.54
N ALA A 219 18.07 -8.37 -11.06
CA ALA A 219 19.48 -8.18 -11.38
C ALA A 219 20.38 -9.22 -10.72
N ASP A 220 21.39 -9.71 -11.46
CA ASP A 220 22.40 -10.65 -10.97
C ASP A 220 23.38 -9.97 -10.01
N LEU A 221 22.97 -9.83 -8.75
CA LEU A 221 23.76 -9.20 -7.69
C LEU A 221 24.31 -10.22 -6.70
N THR A 222 25.57 -10.02 -6.28
CA THR A 222 26.19 -10.82 -5.22
C THR A 222 25.77 -10.31 -3.84
N ALA A 223 25.78 -11.18 -2.84
CA ALA A 223 25.48 -10.80 -1.45
C ALA A 223 26.34 -9.64 -0.94
N GLY A 224 27.62 -9.57 -1.33
CA GLY A 224 28.50 -8.44 -0.99
C GLY A 224 28.02 -7.10 -1.57
N LYS A 225 27.56 -7.08 -2.83
CA LYS A 225 26.97 -5.87 -3.44
C LYS A 225 25.67 -5.47 -2.77
N ILE A 226 24.83 -6.45 -2.41
CA ILE A 226 23.56 -6.20 -1.73
C ILE A 226 23.82 -5.56 -0.35
N LEU A 227 24.75 -6.10 0.43
CA LEU A 227 25.15 -5.52 1.71
C LEU A 227 25.79 -4.13 1.58
N SER A 228 26.57 -3.89 0.53
CA SER A 228 27.10 -2.57 0.19
C SER A 228 25.98 -1.54 -0.07
N ALA A 229 24.95 -1.92 -0.83
CA ALA A 229 23.78 -1.06 -1.06
C ALA A 229 23.03 -0.74 0.24
N MET A 230 22.86 -1.73 1.13
CA MET A 230 22.28 -1.51 2.46
C MET A 230 23.15 -0.55 3.29
N ALA A 231 24.47 -0.75 3.30
CA ALA A 231 25.40 0.11 4.03
C ALA A 231 25.37 1.57 3.52
N LYS A 232 25.30 1.78 2.21
CA LYS A 232 25.15 3.13 1.61
C LYS A 232 23.83 3.79 2.02
N THR A 233 22.76 3.01 2.12
CA THR A 233 21.45 3.48 2.59
C THR A 233 21.50 3.87 4.06
N ALA A 234 22.01 3.00 4.92
CA ALA A 234 22.23 3.26 6.35
C ALA A 234 23.05 4.54 6.60
N ARG A 235 24.12 4.76 5.82
CA ARG A 235 24.92 6.02 5.91
C ARG A 235 24.11 7.25 5.58
N THR A 236 23.23 7.16 4.58
CA THR A 236 22.35 8.27 4.18
C THR A 236 21.38 8.64 5.31
N ASP A 237 20.98 7.65 6.12
CA ASP A 237 20.06 7.82 7.25
C ASP A 237 20.79 8.05 8.59
N ASN A 238 22.12 8.29 8.57
CA ASN A 238 22.99 8.51 9.73
C ASN A 238 23.15 7.31 10.67
N GLU A 239 22.88 6.09 10.21
CA GLU A 239 23.11 4.84 10.95
C GLU A 239 24.54 4.31 10.72
N ILE A 240 25.54 5.09 11.15
CA ILE A 240 26.96 4.86 10.79
C ILE A 240 27.50 3.51 11.30
N ASP A 241 27.14 3.11 12.52
CA ASP A 241 27.61 1.84 13.09
C ASP A 241 27.06 0.63 12.32
N ALA A 242 25.77 0.66 11.99
CA ALA A 242 25.12 -0.39 11.19
C ALA A 242 25.72 -0.44 9.78
N ALA A 243 25.96 0.72 9.16
CA ALA A 243 26.60 0.80 7.85
C ALA A 243 27.99 0.18 7.82
N ASN A 244 28.82 0.44 8.84
CA ASN A 244 30.16 -0.14 8.90
C ASN A 244 30.10 -1.66 9.11
N ALA A 245 29.19 -2.13 9.96
CA ALA A 245 28.99 -3.55 10.18
C ALA A 245 28.49 -4.28 8.91
N LEU A 246 27.59 -3.65 8.13
CA LEU A 246 27.13 -4.17 6.85
C LEU A 246 28.25 -4.22 5.80
N ASP A 247 29.11 -3.20 5.73
CA ASP A 247 30.28 -3.19 4.85
C ASP A 247 31.28 -4.29 5.23
N ASP A 248 31.56 -4.47 6.53
CA ASP A 248 32.48 -5.49 7.02
C ASP A 248 31.97 -6.89 6.69
N LEU A 249 30.67 -7.13 6.86
CA LEU A 249 30.02 -8.37 6.43
C LEU A 249 30.07 -8.53 4.90
N GLY A 250 29.75 -7.49 4.13
CA GLY A 250 29.80 -7.52 2.67
C GLY A 250 31.18 -7.87 2.11
N ARG A 251 32.25 -7.41 2.78
CA ARG A 251 33.64 -7.76 2.46
C ARG A 251 34.03 -9.17 2.89
N ALA A 252 33.45 -9.68 3.98
CA ALA A 252 33.71 -11.04 4.44
C ALA A 252 33.07 -12.07 3.49
N ILE A 253 31.92 -11.76 2.88
CA ILE A 253 31.30 -12.65 1.90
C ILE A 253 32.14 -12.71 0.63
N SER A 254 32.84 -13.82 0.44
CA SER A 254 33.68 -14.06 -0.75
C SER A 254 32.92 -14.72 -1.91
N SER A 255 31.65 -15.08 -1.69
CA SER A 255 30.83 -15.73 -2.71
C SER A 255 30.52 -14.77 -3.85
N THR A 256 30.81 -15.22 -5.08
CA THR A 256 30.48 -14.52 -6.32
C THR A 256 29.18 -15.04 -6.94
N THR A 257 28.48 -15.95 -6.26
CA THR A 257 27.22 -16.51 -6.75
C THR A 257 26.13 -15.42 -6.68
N PRO A 258 25.43 -15.15 -7.81
CA PRO A 258 24.29 -14.25 -7.80
C PRO A 258 23.20 -14.74 -6.85
N VAL A 259 22.61 -13.80 -6.12
CA VAL A 259 21.49 -14.04 -5.21
C VAL A 259 20.21 -13.64 -5.92
N ASP A 260 19.27 -14.57 -6.01
CA ASP A 260 17.92 -14.27 -6.48
C ASP A 260 17.15 -13.49 -5.40
N LEU A 261 17.13 -12.16 -5.54
CA LEU A 261 16.49 -11.24 -4.60
C LEU A 261 14.98 -11.34 -4.63
N THR A 262 14.38 -11.80 -5.73
CA THR A 262 12.92 -11.98 -5.85
C THR A 262 12.38 -13.00 -4.84
N ARG A 263 13.23 -13.94 -4.42
CA ARG A 263 12.93 -14.95 -3.38
C ARG A 263 13.10 -14.44 -1.95
N LEU A 264 13.84 -13.34 -1.77
CA LEU A 264 14.10 -12.77 -0.45
C LEU A 264 13.22 -11.56 -0.16
N LEU A 265 12.83 -10.83 -1.20
CA LEU A 265 12.19 -9.54 -1.07
C LEU A 265 11.03 -9.41 -2.06
N ASN A 266 9.84 -9.17 -1.53
CA ASN A 266 8.66 -8.83 -2.32
C ASN A 266 8.19 -7.44 -1.92
N ILE A 267 8.25 -6.50 -2.87
CA ILE A 267 7.88 -5.10 -2.67
C ILE A 267 6.49 -4.77 -3.23
N GLY A 268 5.73 -5.79 -3.63
CA GLY A 268 4.36 -5.70 -4.12
C GLY A 268 4.22 -4.71 -5.27
N ASN A 269 3.19 -3.87 -5.20
CA ASN A 269 2.89 -2.88 -6.25
C ASN A 269 4.02 -1.85 -6.46
N ALA A 270 4.92 -1.68 -5.47
CA ALA A 270 6.06 -0.78 -5.62
C ALA A 270 7.09 -1.31 -6.64
N ALA A 271 7.05 -2.60 -7.02
CA ALA A 271 7.96 -3.16 -8.01
C ALA A 271 7.86 -2.45 -9.37
N ASN A 272 6.67 -1.96 -9.72
CA ASN A 272 6.43 -1.24 -10.96
C ASN A 272 6.82 0.25 -10.90
N ALA A 273 7.23 0.77 -9.74
CA ALA A 273 7.64 2.16 -9.62
C ALA A 273 9.01 2.39 -10.28
N GLU A 274 9.19 3.58 -10.85
CA GLU A 274 10.44 3.98 -11.50
C GLU A 274 11.55 4.18 -10.46
N ILE A 275 12.78 3.81 -10.82
CA ILE A 275 13.97 4.01 -9.98
C ILE A 275 14.14 5.51 -9.68
N GLY A 276 14.60 5.85 -8.47
CA GLY A 276 14.83 7.23 -8.03
C GLY A 276 13.58 7.94 -7.50
N THR A 277 12.44 7.24 -7.46
CA THR A 277 11.19 7.78 -6.94
C THR A 277 11.00 7.56 -5.43
N SER A 278 12.02 7.07 -4.72
CA SER A 278 12.01 6.85 -3.26
C SER A 278 11.59 8.09 -2.45
N ARG A 279 11.91 9.30 -2.94
CA ARG A 279 11.51 10.57 -2.30
C ARG A 279 10.09 11.01 -2.63
N GLN A 280 9.51 10.48 -3.71
CA GLN A 280 8.18 10.86 -4.21
C GLN A 280 7.09 9.92 -3.68
N TYR A 281 7.39 8.62 -3.58
CA TYR A 281 6.50 7.62 -3.01
C TYR A 281 6.98 7.27 -1.61
N GLY A 282 6.36 7.84 -0.57
CA GLY A 282 6.64 7.50 0.82
C GLY A 282 6.14 6.10 1.17
N LEU A 283 6.94 5.07 0.89
CA LEU A 283 6.68 3.71 1.37
C LEU A 283 7.26 3.55 2.77
N ALA A 284 6.40 3.32 3.76
CA ALA A 284 6.82 3.00 5.12
C ALA A 284 7.20 1.51 5.26
N ALA A 285 8.14 1.06 4.42
CA ALA A 285 8.66 -0.30 4.47
C ALA A 285 10.18 -0.23 4.67
N ALA A 286 10.68 -1.11 5.53
CA ALA A 286 12.09 -1.21 5.85
C ALA A 286 12.53 -2.67 5.88
N VAL A 287 13.81 -2.89 5.63
CA VAL A 287 14.47 -4.20 5.73
C VAL A 287 15.44 -4.14 6.90
N ASN A 288 15.31 -5.08 7.83
CA ASN A 288 16.21 -5.14 8.97
C ASN A 288 17.63 -5.58 8.56
N GLY A 289 18.64 -4.82 8.98
CA GLY A 289 20.04 -5.04 8.63
C GLY A 289 20.54 -6.45 8.97
N LEU A 290 20.31 -6.89 10.20
CA LEU A 290 20.77 -8.20 10.68
C LEU A 290 20.06 -9.36 9.98
N GLN A 291 18.75 -9.25 9.75
CA GLN A 291 17.98 -10.32 9.08
C GLN A 291 18.43 -10.53 7.65
N MET A 292 18.61 -9.43 6.89
CA MET A 292 19.08 -9.53 5.51
C MET A 292 20.50 -10.08 5.45
N ALA A 293 21.40 -9.63 6.34
CA ALA A 293 22.74 -10.18 6.43
C ALA A 293 22.75 -11.69 6.69
N ASN A 294 21.90 -12.18 7.61
CA ASN A 294 21.78 -13.61 7.88
C ASN A 294 21.18 -14.39 6.69
N ALA A 295 20.17 -13.84 6.03
CA ALA A 295 19.56 -14.46 4.85
C ALA A 295 20.57 -14.57 3.70
N LEU A 296 21.34 -13.51 3.45
CA LEU A 296 22.38 -13.49 2.43
C LEU A 296 23.55 -14.41 2.78
N ALA A 297 23.95 -14.47 4.05
CA ALA A 297 24.96 -15.40 4.53
C ALA A 297 24.53 -16.86 4.29
N LEU A 298 23.25 -17.16 4.54
CA LEU A 298 22.68 -18.49 4.32
C LEU A 298 22.68 -18.88 2.85
N VAL A 299 22.13 -18.00 1.98
CA VAL A 299 22.06 -18.26 0.53
C VAL A 299 23.46 -18.39 -0.07
N SER A 300 24.41 -17.61 0.42
CA SER A 300 25.80 -17.64 -0.05
C SER A 300 26.57 -18.90 0.39
N ASN A 301 26.24 -19.47 1.56
CA ASN A 301 26.95 -20.62 2.12
C ASN A 301 26.62 -21.92 1.37
N GLY A 302 25.48 -22.04 0.69
CA GLY A 302 25.11 -23.18 -0.18
C GLY A 302 25.01 -24.57 0.49
N ALA A 303 25.53 -24.71 1.72
CA ALA A 303 25.56 -25.91 2.53
C ALA A 303 24.54 -25.79 3.66
N HIS A 304 23.63 -26.76 3.74
CA HIS A 304 22.55 -26.84 4.73
C HIS A 304 23.03 -27.16 6.15
N GLN A 305 24.35 -27.25 6.39
CA GLN A 305 24.94 -27.62 7.67
C GLN A 305 26.18 -26.76 7.96
N VAL A 306 26.24 -26.21 9.17
CA VAL A 306 27.36 -25.40 9.68
C VAL A 306 27.90 -26.08 10.93
N ASP A 307 29.09 -26.68 10.83
CA ASP A 307 29.79 -27.28 11.97
C ASP A 307 30.85 -26.30 12.50
N VAL A 308 30.69 -25.85 13.75
CA VAL A 308 31.58 -24.88 14.40
C VAL A 308 32.28 -25.55 15.58
N ASN A 309 33.61 -25.55 15.55
CA ASN A 309 34.42 -25.98 16.69
C ASN A 309 34.64 -24.78 17.63
N LEU A 310 33.85 -24.71 18.70
CA LEU A 310 33.91 -23.63 19.70
C LEU A 310 35.11 -23.79 20.65
N GLY A 311 35.73 -24.98 20.68
CA GLY A 311 36.84 -25.29 21.57
C GLY A 311 38.15 -24.54 21.28
N GLY A 312 38.28 -23.98 20.08
CA GLY A 312 39.43 -23.15 19.67
C GLY A 312 39.19 -21.65 19.71
N THR A 313 37.93 -21.21 19.81
CA THR A 313 37.54 -19.81 19.57
C THR A 313 37.02 -19.11 20.82
N VAL A 314 36.55 -19.85 21.83
CA VAL A 314 36.00 -19.28 23.06
C VAL A 314 36.86 -19.69 24.25
N PRO A 315 37.53 -18.73 24.94
CA PRO A 315 38.27 -19.02 26.16
C PRO A 315 37.37 -19.69 27.20
N GLY A 316 37.78 -20.86 27.70
CA GLY A 316 37.04 -21.62 28.72
C GLY A 316 36.14 -22.74 28.20
N LEU A 317 35.94 -22.85 26.88
CA LEU A 317 35.30 -24.02 26.27
C LEU A 317 36.39 -24.95 25.74
N THR A 318 36.54 -26.15 26.30
CA THR A 318 37.39 -27.19 25.73
C THR A 318 36.50 -28.22 25.03
N ASN A 319 36.75 -28.49 23.75
CA ASN A 319 36.13 -29.57 22.99
C ASN A 319 34.60 -29.49 22.79
N THR A 320 34.05 -28.30 22.56
CA THR A 320 32.62 -28.12 22.26
C THR A 320 32.41 -27.95 20.76
N GLN A 321 31.61 -28.81 20.14
CA GLN A 321 31.21 -28.71 18.74
C GLN A 321 29.74 -28.32 18.64
N LEU A 322 29.44 -27.31 17.84
CA LEU A 322 28.09 -26.87 17.53
C LEU A 322 27.79 -27.19 16.06
N SER A 323 26.79 -28.02 15.82
CA SER A 323 26.27 -28.31 14.48
C SER A 323 24.94 -27.59 14.30
N LEU A 324 24.87 -26.64 13.38
CA LEU A 324 23.63 -26.01 12.96
C LEU A 324 23.14 -26.67 11.66
N LEU A 325 21.96 -27.28 11.70
CA LEU A 325 21.23 -27.73 10.51
C LEU A 325 20.23 -26.64 10.12
N ILE A 326 20.26 -26.23 8.86
CA ILE A 326 19.43 -25.13 8.38
C ILE A 326 18.33 -25.70 7.47
N GLY A 327 17.08 -25.53 7.90
CA GLY A 327 15.89 -25.96 7.15
C GLY A 327 15.55 -25.00 6.01
N GLU A 328 14.77 -25.49 5.04
CA GLU A 328 14.29 -24.67 3.92
C GLU A 328 13.34 -23.55 4.39
N SER A 329 13.42 -22.39 3.74
CA SER A 329 12.48 -21.28 3.96
C SER A 329 11.05 -21.69 3.54
N PRO A 330 10.00 -21.23 4.23
CA PRO A 330 8.62 -21.45 3.81
C PRO A 330 8.42 -20.91 2.39
N GLN A 331 7.80 -21.73 1.52
CA GLN A 331 7.51 -21.39 0.12
C GLN A 331 6.37 -20.39 0.00
#